data_AF-A0A7J5E7Q2-F1
#
_entry.id   AF-A0A7J5E7Q2-F1
#
_cell.length_a   1.000
_cell.length_b   1.000
_cell.length_c   1.000
_cell.angle_alpha   90.00
_cell.angle_beta   90.00
_cell.angle_gamma   90.00
#
_symmetry.space_group_name_H-M   'P 1'
#
loop_
_entity.id
_entity.type
_entity.pdbx_description
1 polymer ?
#
loop_
_entity_poly.entity_id
_entity_poly.type
_entity_poly.pdbx_seq_one_letter_code
_entity_poly.pdbx_strand_id
1 'polypeptide(L)' 'IVEQKLLVYKHSGAEDTEDIHFHVTVNFEGNGDETKITMKMVFETSQELERVKKEFGAVEGLEQTLTRLGEYLLQQ' A
#
# COMPACT_ATOMS: atom_id res chain seq x y z
N ILE A 1 -2.21 -17.81 17.32
CA ILE A 1 -2.43 -16.97 16.12
C ILE A 1 -2.33 -15.53 16.58
N VAL A 2 -1.39 -14.74 16.06
CA VAL A 2 -1.30 -13.32 16.37
C VAL A 2 -2.31 -12.59 15.49
N GLU A 3 -3.15 -11.76 16.10
CA GLU A 3 -4.10 -10.92 15.37
C GLU A 3 -3.30 -9.85 14.59
N GLN A 4 -3.29 -9.96 13.26
CA GLN A 4 -2.52 -9.08 12.38
C GLN A 4 -3.25 -7.73 12.25
N LYS A 5 -2.97 -6.80 13.16
CA LYS A 5 -3.63 -5.47 13.18
C LYS A 5 -2.86 -4.41 12.40
N LEU A 6 -1.55 -4.57 12.28
CA LEU A 6 -0.65 -3.51 11.84
C LEU A 6 0.55 -4.09 11.07
N LEU A 7 0.79 -3.57 9.88
CA LEU A 7 2.01 -3.77 9.11
C LEU A 7 2.69 -2.42 8.88
N VAL A 8 3.96 -2.29 9.29
CA VAL A 8 4.76 -1.09 9.07
C VAL A 8 6.03 -1.48 8.33
N TYR A 9 6.34 -0.79 7.25
CA TYR A 9 7.56 -1.02 6.48
C TYR A 9 8.05 0.26 5.79
N LYS A 10 9.34 0.28 5.46
CA LYS A 10 9.91 1.26 4.54
C LYS A 10 9.85 0.68 3.13
N HIS A 11 9.23 1.39 2.22
CA HIS A 11 9.26 1.07 0.81
C HIS A 11 10.50 1.70 0.19
N SER A 12 11.25 0.91 -0.57
CA SER A 12 12.39 1.35 -1.37
C SER A 12 12.18 0.83 -2.77
N GLY A 13 12.31 1.69 -3.78
CA GLY A 13 12.34 1.24 -5.16
C GLY A 13 13.57 0.39 -5.47
N ALA A 14 13.53 -0.25 -6.62
CA ALA A 14 14.60 -1.09 -7.15
C ALA A 14 15.02 -0.60 -8.54
N GLU A 15 16.25 -0.87 -8.93
CA GLU A 15 16.80 -0.52 -10.26
C GLU A 15 16.55 0.96 -10.58
N ASP A 16 15.77 1.25 -11.61
CA ASP A 16 15.47 2.61 -12.09
C ASP A 16 14.59 3.43 -11.12
N THR A 17 14.25 2.89 -9.94
CA THR A 17 13.44 3.55 -8.91
C THR A 17 14.12 3.64 -7.55
N GLU A 18 15.44 3.41 -7.48
CA GLU A 18 16.22 3.41 -6.23
C GLU A 18 16.02 4.66 -5.36
N ASP A 19 15.72 5.81 -5.95
CA ASP A 19 15.50 7.06 -5.24
C ASP A 19 14.10 7.20 -4.60
N ILE A 20 13.18 6.26 -4.88
CA ILE A 20 11.85 6.23 -4.28
C ILE A 20 11.94 5.63 -2.87
N HIS A 21 11.66 6.46 -1.87
CA HIS A 21 11.58 6.03 -0.48
C HIS A 21 10.37 6.63 0.23
N PHE A 22 9.55 5.80 0.87
CA PHE A 22 8.45 6.26 1.71
C PHE A 22 8.12 5.23 2.79
N HIS A 23 7.52 5.70 3.88
CA HIS A 23 7.05 4.82 4.96
C HIS A 23 5.61 4.41 4.72
N VAL A 24 5.33 3.13 4.87
CA VAL A 24 3.99 2.57 4.74
C VAL A 24 3.52 2.04 6.07
N THR A 25 2.29 2.37 6.40
CA THR A 25 1.55 1.81 7.53
C THR A 25 0.23 1.27 7.02
N VAL A 26 -0.02 -0.01 7.24
CA VAL A 26 -1.27 -0.69 6.89
C VAL A 26 -1.95 -1.12 8.18
N ASN A 27 -3.16 -0.60 8.42
CA ASN A 27 -4.02 -1.05 9.51
C ASN A 27 -5.11 -1.95 8.98
N PHE A 28 -5.36 -3.03 9.71
CA PHE A 28 -6.44 -3.97 9.44
C PHE A 28 -7.44 -3.89 10.59
N GLU A 29 -8.68 -3.56 10.26
CA GLU A 29 -9.77 -3.41 11.22
C GLU A 29 -10.94 -4.31 10.80
N GLY A 30 -11.55 -5.00 11.75
CA GLY A 30 -12.78 -5.74 11.48
C GLY A 30 -13.92 -4.78 11.13
N ASN A 31 -14.69 -5.11 10.10
CA ASN A 31 -15.84 -4.34 9.62
C ASN A 31 -17.01 -5.30 9.34
N GLY A 32 -17.57 -5.90 10.39
CA GLY A 32 -18.55 -6.97 10.24
C GLY A 32 -17.90 -8.23 9.65
N ASP A 33 -18.45 -8.72 8.55
CA ASP A 33 -17.90 -9.86 7.79
C ASP A 33 -16.77 -9.45 6.82
N GLU A 34 -16.44 -8.15 6.78
CA GLU A 34 -15.38 -7.59 5.96
C GLU A 34 -14.17 -7.15 6.79
N THR A 35 -13.07 -6.86 6.10
CA THR A 35 -11.89 -6.20 6.70
C THR A 35 -11.71 -4.83 6.07
N LYS A 36 -11.69 -3.78 6.89
CA LYS A 36 -11.30 -2.44 6.45
C LYS A 36 -9.78 -2.34 6.48
N ILE A 37 -9.19 -2.02 5.34
CA ILE A 37 -7.75 -1.80 5.19
C ILE A 37 -7.51 -0.30 5.03
N THR A 38 -6.71 0.29 5.92
CA THR A 38 -6.25 1.67 5.78
C THR A 38 -4.74 1.68 5.50
N MET A 39 -4.36 2.08 4.29
CA MET A 39 -2.96 2.21 3.88
C MET A 39 -2.54 3.68 3.87
N LYS A 40 -1.60 4.04 4.74
CA LYS A 40 -1.00 5.36 4.81
C LYS A 40 0.43 5.30 4.29
N MET A 41 0.73 6.09 3.27
CA MET A 41 2.05 6.25 2.68
C MET A 41 2.55 7.66 2.97
N VAL A 42 3.72 7.77 3.61
CA VAL A 42 4.34 9.05 3.99
C VAL A 42 5.61 9.25 3.19
N PHE A 43 5.55 10.22 2.28
CA PHE A 43 6.66 10.69 1.45
C PHE A 43 7.39 11.83 2.15
N GLU A 44 8.67 12.01 1.83
CA GLU A 44 9.50 13.07 2.40
C GLU A 44 9.07 14.47 1.93
N THR A 45 8.63 14.58 0.68
CA THR A 45 8.19 15.83 0.07
C THR A 45 6.87 15.64 -0.68
N SER A 46 6.13 16.73 -0.91
CA SER A 46 4.93 16.69 -1.76
C SER A 46 5.30 16.49 -3.23
N GLN A 47 6.48 16.94 -3.65
CA GLN A 47 7.01 16.74 -5.00
C GLN A 47 7.20 15.25 -5.30
N GLU A 48 7.75 14.48 -4.37
CA GLU A 48 7.93 13.03 -4.53
C GLU A 48 6.61 12.28 -4.57
N LEU A 49 5.62 12.70 -3.78
CA LEU A 49 4.27 12.15 -3.89
C LEU A 49 3.70 12.37 -5.30
N GLU A 50 3.78 13.60 -5.83
CA GLU A 50 3.26 13.91 -7.16
C GLU A 50 4.05 13.23 -8.29
N ARG A 51 5.37 13.11 -8.13
CA ARG A 51 6.23 12.37 -9.07
C ARG A 51 5.84 10.90 -9.11
N VAL A 52 5.72 10.26 -7.95
CA VAL A 52 5.36 8.83 -7.84
C VAL A 52 3.97 8.54 -8.39
N LYS A 53 3.01 9.43 -8.12
CA LYS A 53 1.67 9.35 -8.71
C LYS A 53 1.71 9.45 -10.24
N LYS A 54 2.41 10.45 -10.79
CA LYS A 54 2.36 10.77 -12.21
C LYS A 54 3.22 9.83 -13.06
N GLU A 55 4.43 9.51 -12.62
CA GLU A 55 5.41 8.77 -13.43
C GLU A 55 5.20 7.26 -13.32
N PHE A 56 4.77 6.77 -12.16
CA PHE A 56 4.68 5.33 -11.88
C PHE A 56 3.24 4.83 -11.71
N GLY A 57 2.23 5.71 -11.72
CA GLY A 57 0.83 5.32 -11.54
C GLY A 57 0.60 4.60 -10.22
N ALA A 58 1.26 5.04 -9.15
CA ALA A 58 1.29 4.30 -7.89
C ALA A 58 -0.08 4.18 -7.21
N VAL A 59 -1.01 5.10 -7.49
CA VAL A 59 -2.38 5.04 -6.94
C VAL A 59 -3.15 3.91 -7.64
N GLU A 60 -3.11 3.88 -8.96
CA GLU A 60 -3.73 2.86 -9.78
C GLU A 60 -3.13 1.47 -9.50
N GLY A 61 -1.80 1.40 -9.33
CA GLY A 61 -1.11 0.18 -8.95
C GLY A 61 -1.55 -0.35 -7.57
N LEU A 62 -1.79 0.54 -6.60
CA LEU A 62 -2.32 0.16 -5.30
C LEU A 62 -3.77 -0.36 -5.40
N GLU A 63 -4.63 0.33 -6.16
CA GLU A 63 -6.01 -0.10 -6.39
C GLU A 63 -6.04 -1.50 -7.01
N GLN A 64 -5.26 -1.73 -8.06
CA GLN A 64 -5.14 -3.05 -8.69
C GLN A 64 -4.68 -4.13 -7.70
N THR A 65 -3.72 -3.80 -6.83
CA THR A 65 -3.20 -4.75 -5.82
C THR A 65 -4.30 -5.15 -4.84
N LEU A 66 -5.07 -4.18 -4.33
CA LEU A 66 -6.17 -4.45 -3.40
C LEU A 66 -7.33 -5.18 -4.07
N THR A 67 -7.64 -4.88 -5.34
CA THR A 67 -8.62 -5.64 -6.12
C THR A 67 -8.21 -7.10 -6.25
N ARG A 68 -6.98 -7.37 -6.69
CA ARG A 68 -6.46 -8.75 -6.82
C ARG A 68 -6.44 -9.49 -5.48
N LEU A 69 -6.14 -8.80 -4.37
CA LEU A 69 -6.22 -9.38 -3.04
C LEU A 69 -7.66 -9.80 -2.71
N GLY A 70 -8.65 -8.94 -2.98
CA GLY A 70 -10.06 -9.27 -2.81
C GLY A 70 -10.48 -10.48 -3.64
N GLU A 71 -10.10 -10.52 -4.92
CA GLU A 71 -10.36 -11.66 -5.82
C GLU A 71 -9.72 -12.95 -5.32
N TYR A 72 -8.47 -12.88 -4.84
CA TYR A 72 -7.75 -14.04 -4.29
C TYR A 72 -8.44 -14.62 -3.05
N LEU A 73 -8.95 -13.76 -2.16
CA LEU A 73 -9.66 -14.20 -0.95
C LEU A 73 -10.99 -14.88 -1.27
N LEU A 74 -11.64 -14.55 -2.38
CA LEU A 74 -12.86 -15.21 -2.85
C LEU A 74 -12.62 -16.58 -3.52
N GLN A 75 -11.38 -16.87 -3.89
CA GLN A 75 -11.00 -18.14 -4.53
C GLN A 75 -10.49 -19.21 -3.54
N GLN A 76 -10.38 -18.87 -2.25
CA GLN A 76 -9.91 -19.74 -1.16
C GLN A 76 -11.06 -20.53 -0.52
#